data_AF-A0A066YKJ8-F1
#
_entry.id   AF-A0A066YKJ8-F1
#
_cell.length_a   1.000
_cell.length_b   1.000
_cell.length_c   1.000
_cell.angle_alpha   90.00
_cell.angle_beta   90.00
_cell.angle_gamma   90.00
#
_symmetry.space_group_name_H-M   'P 1'
#
loop_
_entity.id
_entity.type
_entity.pdbx_description
1 polymer ?
#
loop_
_entity_poly.entity_id
_entity_poly.type
_entity_poly.pdbx_seq_one_letter_code
_entity_poly.pdbx_strand_id
1 'polypeptide(L)'
;MVRSWVPQLFARYADGGALLADCPAVAGVGGPAAQRAARVLAQVCEGVGWVYRRLEPPSPVVAANVRWLAGYRHPRFGADGVLREAVLAAFAEPRPLADGVAAVGVPLRAGPMVFHLLWSGVLSAGLAERPLDAGTVVGRGVAA
;
A
#
# COMPACT_ATOMS: atom_id res chain seq x y z
N MET A 1 11.83 -30.62 -16.41
CA MET A 1 11.66 -29.81 -15.19
C MET A 1 10.37 -29.00 -15.31
N VAL A 2 9.39 -29.27 -14.46
CA VAL A 2 8.20 -28.41 -14.34
C VAL A 2 8.64 -27.16 -13.59
N ARG A 3 8.75 -26.02 -14.27
CA ARG A 3 8.83 -24.73 -13.57
C ARG A 3 7.42 -24.38 -13.14
N SER A 4 7.14 -24.47 -11.84
CA SER A 4 5.92 -23.92 -11.25
C SER A 4 6.00 -22.39 -11.33
N TRP A 5 5.01 -21.75 -11.96
CA TRP A 5 4.84 -20.30 -11.93
C TRP A 5 3.83 -19.95 -10.84
N VAL A 6 4.19 -19.09 -9.91
CA VAL A 6 3.35 -18.71 -8.77
C VAL A 6 3.00 -17.22 -8.88
N PRO A 7 1.72 -16.87 -9.07
CA PRO A 7 1.26 -15.48 -9.04
C PRO A 7 1.61 -14.81 -7.71
N GLN A 8 1.92 -13.51 -7.73
CA GLN A 8 2.33 -12.78 -6.52
C GLN A 8 1.14 -12.31 -5.69
N LEU A 9 -0.06 -12.24 -6.27
CA LEU A 9 -1.25 -11.77 -5.58
C LEU A 9 -2.46 -12.67 -5.87
N PHE A 10 -3.22 -12.94 -4.81
CA PHE A 10 -4.55 -13.52 -4.87
C PHE A 10 -5.51 -12.60 -4.12
N ALA A 11 -6.67 -12.30 -4.72
CA ALA A 11 -7.71 -11.52 -4.08
C ALA A 11 -9.09 -12.15 -4.29
N ARG A 12 -9.96 -12.04 -3.28
CA ARG A 12 -11.38 -12.40 -3.34
C ARG A 12 -12.19 -11.11 -3.33
N TYR A 13 -13.11 -10.98 -4.26
CA TYR A 13 -14.04 -9.86 -4.29
C TYR A 13 -15.29 -10.18 -3.47
N ALA A 14 -15.97 -9.12 -3.00
CA ALA A 14 -17.20 -9.25 -2.20
C ALA A 14 -18.35 -9.91 -2.98
N ASP A 15 -18.34 -9.80 -4.31
CA ASP A 15 -19.28 -10.47 -5.22
C ASP A 15 -18.98 -11.97 -5.41
N GLY A 16 -17.96 -12.50 -4.72
CA GLY A 16 -17.58 -13.90 -4.76
C GLY A 16 -16.53 -14.26 -5.82
N GLY A 17 -16.21 -13.33 -6.73
CA GLY A 17 -15.17 -13.49 -7.74
C GLY A 17 -13.76 -13.57 -7.15
N ALA A 18 -12.78 -13.99 -7.96
CA ALA A 18 -11.38 -14.04 -7.55
C ALA A 18 -10.42 -13.57 -8.64
N LEU A 19 -9.29 -13.00 -8.19
CA LEU A 19 -8.19 -12.51 -9.01
C LEU A 19 -6.92 -13.27 -8.65
N LEU A 20 -6.22 -13.79 -9.66
CA LEU A 20 -4.80 -14.10 -9.59
C LEU A 20 -4.02 -13.05 -10.37
N ALA A 21 -2.92 -12.56 -9.80
CA ALA A 21 -2.16 -11.49 -10.41
C ALA A 21 -0.64 -11.63 -10.30
N ASP A 22 0.02 -11.26 -11.39
CA ASP A 22 1.46 -10.98 -11.42
C ASP A 22 1.71 -9.47 -11.30
N CYS A 23 2.75 -9.09 -10.55
CA CYS A 23 3.15 -7.70 -10.26
C CYS A 23 4.56 -7.42 -10.83
N PRO A 24 4.73 -7.30 -12.15
CA PRO A 24 6.03 -7.05 -12.73
C PRO A 24 6.57 -5.67 -12.30
N ALA A 25 7.89 -5.57 -12.09
CA ALA A 25 8.54 -4.29 -11.78
C ALA A 25 8.45 -3.27 -12.95
N VAL A 26 8.31 -3.77 -14.18
CA VAL A 26 8.15 -2.99 -15.41
C VAL A 26 7.09 -3.65 -16.28
N ALA A 27 6.18 -2.85 -16.82
CA ALA A 27 5.12 -3.30 -17.71
C ALA A 27 5.68 -4.13 -18.88
N GLY A 28 5.00 -5.23 -19.23
CA GLY A 28 5.38 -6.07 -20.37
C GLY A 28 6.63 -6.95 -20.22
N VAL A 29 7.42 -6.81 -19.15
CA VAL A 29 8.67 -7.59 -18.94
C VAL A 29 8.37 -9.02 -18.48
N GLY A 30 9.24 -10.01 -18.78
CA GLY A 30 9.12 -11.39 -18.27
C GLY A 30 9.57 -12.50 -19.23
N GLY A 31 9.94 -12.14 -20.46
CA GLY A 31 10.42 -13.08 -21.46
C GLY A 31 9.39 -14.16 -21.87
N PRO A 32 9.78 -15.13 -22.71
CA PRO A 32 8.85 -16.13 -23.24
C PRO A 32 8.23 -17.02 -22.17
N ALA A 33 8.92 -17.26 -21.05
CA ALA A 33 8.41 -18.09 -19.96
C ALA A 33 7.23 -17.43 -19.23
N ALA A 34 7.35 -16.14 -18.87
CA ALA A 34 6.26 -15.40 -18.23
C ALA A 34 5.04 -15.28 -19.14
N GLN A 35 5.26 -15.06 -20.44
CA GLN A 35 4.16 -14.99 -21.41
C GLN A 35 3.42 -16.32 -21.54
N ARG A 36 4.13 -17.45 -21.53
CA ARG A 36 3.51 -18.78 -21.49
C ARG A 36 2.73 -19.00 -20.20
N ALA A 37 3.32 -18.68 -19.04
CA ALA A 37 2.64 -18.80 -17.75
C ALA A 37 1.36 -17.95 -17.69
N ALA A 38 1.43 -16.71 -18.16
CA ALA A 38 0.29 -15.80 -18.22
C ALA A 38 -0.86 -16.36 -19.06
N ARG A 39 -0.57 -16.97 -20.23
CA ARG A 39 -1.61 -17.61 -21.06
C ARG A 39 -2.24 -18.82 -20.36
N VAL A 40 -1.42 -19.68 -19.75
CA VAL A 40 -1.90 -20.86 -19.02
C VAL A 40 -2.76 -20.45 -17.82
N LEU A 41 -2.31 -19.47 -17.04
CA LEU A 41 -3.05 -18.98 -15.88
C LEU A 41 -4.37 -18.31 -16.27
N ALA A 42 -4.40 -17.55 -17.37
CA ALA A 42 -5.63 -16.98 -17.88
C ALA A 42 -6.67 -18.06 -18.23
N GLN A 43 -6.27 -19.11 -18.94
CA GLN A 43 -7.15 -20.23 -19.30
C GLN A 43 -7.64 -21.00 -18.07
N VAL A 44 -6.77 -21.26 -17.10
CA VAL A 44 -7.14 -21.96 -15.86
C VAL A 44 -8.10 -21.12 -15.04
N CYS A 45 -7.86 -19.81 -14.91
CA CYS A 45 -8.75 -18.91 -14.18
C CYS A 45 -10.13 -18.84 -14.84
N GLU A 46 -10.19 -18.68 -16.16
CA GLU A 46 -11.45 -18.68 -16.91
C GLU A 46 -12.27 -19.96 -16.67
N GLY A 47 -11.61 -21.12 -16.67
CA GLY A 47 -12.26 -22.41 -16.42
C GLY A 47 -12.89 -22.57 -15.02
N VAL A 48 -12.53 -21.72 -14.06
CA VAL A 48 -13.09 -21.72 -12.69
C VAL A 48 -13.84 -20.41 -12.37
N GLY A 49 -14.10 -19.56 -13.36
CA GLY A 49 -14.79 -18.28 -13.18
C GLY A 49 -13.97 -17.21 -12.48
N TRP A 50 -12.64 -17.32 -12.52
CA TRP A 50 -11.70 -16.36 -11.94
C TRP A 50 -11.08 -15.48 -13.03
N VAL A 51 -10.44 -14.40 -12.60
CA VAL A 51 -9.72 -13.49 -13.48
C VAL A 51 -8.22 -13.60 -13.23
N TYR A 52 -7.44 -13.66 -14.30
CA TYR A 52 -5.99 -13.47 -14.24
C TYR A 52 -5.60 -12.10 -14.78
N ARG A 53 -4.69 -11.39 -14.10
CA ARG A 53 -4.12 -10.13 -14.61
C ARG A 53 -2.62 -10.07 -14.41
N ARG A 54 -1.96 -9.35 -15.31
CA ARG A 54 -0.64 -8.79 -15.05
C ARG A 54 -0.87 -7.34 -14.69
N LEU A 55 -0.61 -6.97 -13.44
CA LEU A 55 -0.84 -5.61 -12.96
C LEU A 55 0.20 -4.67 -13.57
N GLU A 56 -0.25 -3.47 -13.88
CA GLU A 56 0.66 -2.38 -14.22
C GLU A 56 1.44 -1.94 -12.98
N PRO A 57 2.72 -1.56 -13.14
CA PRO A 57 3.45 -0.91 -12.05
C PRO A 57 2.69 0.31 -11.52
N PRO A 58 2.79 0.63 -10.22
CA PRO A 58 2.19 1.84 -9.68
C PRO A 58 2.73 3.09 -10.38
N SER A 59 1.92 4.15 -10.41
CA SER A 59 2.38 5.45 -10.93
C SER A 59 3.65 5.90 -10.20
N PRO A 60 4.53 6.70 -10.83
CA PRO A 60 5.76 7.17 -10.19
C PRO A 60 5.53 7.89 -8.85
N VAL A 61 4.41 8.61 -8.72
CA VAL A 61 4.01 9.31 -7.50
C VAL A 61 3.66 8.32 -6.39
N VAL A 62 2.80 7.33 -6.67
CA VAL A 62 2.45 6.27 -5.70
C VAL A 62 3.71 5.51 -5.30
N ALA A 63 4.55 5.14 -6.27
CA ALA A 63 5.79 4.41 -6.02
C ALA A 63 6.75 5.21 -5.12
N ALA A 64 6.88 6.53 -5.32
CA ALA A 64 7.71 7.39 -4.49
C ALA A 64 7.18 7.50 -3.05
N ASN A 65 5.88 7.75 -2.90
CA ASN A 65 5.22 7.86 -1.60
C ASN A 65 5.30 6.55 -0.80
N VAL A 66 4.99 5.42 -1.44
CA VAL A 66 5.07 4.10 -0.79
C VAL A 66 6.52 3.76 -0.44
N ARG A 67 7.51 4.10 -1.28
CA ARG A 67 8.93 3.87 -0.98
C ARG A 67 9.40 4.73 0.20
N TRP A 68 8.93 5.97 0.31
CA TRP A 68 9.18 6.82 1.47
C TRP A 68 8.59 6.20 2.74
N LEU A 69 7.30 5.86 2.73
CA LEU A 69 6.61 5.24 3.86
C LEU A 69 7.22 3.89 4.27
N ALA A 70 7.75 3.13 3.31
CA ALA A 70 8.45 1.88 3.60
C ALA A 70 9.66 2.08 4.53
N GLY A 71 10.26 3.27 4.58
CA GLY A 71 11.30 3.62 5.56
C GLY A 71 10.83 3.53 7.02
N TYR A 72 9.51 3.63 7.24
CA TYR A 72 8.86 3.62 8.56
C TYR A 72 8.11 2.32 8.85
N ARG A 73 8.32 1.25 8.07
CA ARG A 73 7.61 -0.03 8.21
C ARG A 73 7.90 -0.80 9.50
N HIS A 74 9.00 -0.50 10.19
CA HIS A 74 9.43 -1.26 11.36
C HIS A 74 8.54 -0.93 12.58
N PRO A 75 8.04 -1.92 13.35
CA PRO A 75 7.14 -1.70 14.49
C PRO A 75 7.65 -0.72 15.56
N ARG A 76 8.98 -0.55 15.68
CA ARG A 76 9.62 0.43 16.57
C ARG A 76 9.07 1.85 16.45
N PHE A 77 8.61 2.26 15.26
CA PHE A 77 8.08 3.60 15.03
C PHE A 77 6.66 3.77 15.60
N GLY A 78 5.95 2.69 15.89
CA GLY A 78 4.61 2.67 16.50
C GLY A 78 4.57 2.12 17.93
N ALA A 79 5.71 1.84 18.55
CA ALA A 79 5.78 1.07 19.80
C ALA A 79 5.41 1.88 21.07
N ASP A 80 5.53 3.20 21.04
CA ASP A 80 5.14 4.07 22.16
C ASP A 80 3.63 4.28 22.15
N GLY A 81 2.92 3.59 23.06
CA GLY A 81 1.47 3.65 23.17
C GLY A 81 0.93 5.03 23.54
N VAL A 82 1.65 5.78 24.40
CA VAL A 82 1.21 7.13 24.82
C VAL A 82 1.30 8.10 23.66
N LEU A 83 2.42 8.07 22.94
CA LEU A 83 2.61 8.89 21.74
C LEU A 83 1.62 8.48 20.64
N ARG A 84 1.33 7.19 20.50
CA ARG A 84 0.34 6.69 19.54
C ARG A 84 -1.04 7.27 19.78
N GLU A 85 -1.54 7.22 21.02
CA GLU A 85 -2.84 7.80 21.35
C GLU A 85 -2.86 9.31 21.11
N ALA A 86 -1.79 10.03 21.44
CA ALA A 86 -1.68 11.46 21.15
C ALA A 86 -1.72 11.76 19.63
N VAL A 87 -1.01 10.97 18.82
CA VAL A 87 -1.06 11.09 17.35
C VAL A 87 -2.45 10.79 16.81
N LEU A 88 -3.09 9.72 17.29
CA LEU A 88 -4.45 9.36 16.86
C LEU A 88 -5.47 10.43 17.25
N ALA A 89 -5.35 11.04 18.43
CA ALA A 89 -6.17 12.18 18.85
C ALA A 89 -5.91 13.41 17.96
N ALA A 90 -4.65 13.68 17.62
CA ALA A 90 -4.29 14.77 16.72
C ALA A 90 -4.83 14.58 15.30
N PHE A 91 -5.09 13.35 14.83
CA PHE A 91 -5.73 13.08 13.54
C PHE A 91 -7.14 12.48 13.70
N ALA A 92 -7.86 12.87 14.76
CA ALA A 92 -9.27 12.51 14.92
C ALA A 92 -10.13 13.08 13.78
N GLU A 93 -9.84 14.32 13.38
CA GLU A 93 -10.40 14.98 12.20
C GLU A 93 -9.32 15.16 11.13
N PRO A 94 -9.65 15.02 9.83
CA PRO A 94 -8.70 15.22 8.75
C PRO A 94 -8.01 16.59 8.81
N ARG A 95 -6.69 16.62 8.70
CA ARG A 95 -5.90 17.87 8.75
C ARG A 95 -4.55 17.75 8.04
N PRO A 96 -3.87 18.87 7.73
CA PRO A 96 -2.53 18.84 7.18
C PRO A 96 -1.54 18.08 8.08
N LEU A 97 -0.64 17.33 7.46
CA LEU A 97 0.36 16.50 8.13
C LEU A 97 1.18 17.30 9.13
N ALA A 98 1.70 18.47 8.72
CA ALA A 98 2.53 19.31 9.58
C ALA A 98 1.75 19.82 10.81
N ASP A 99 0.49 20.21 10.63
CA ASP A 99 -0.36 20.72 11.72
C ASP A 99 -0.65 19.61 12.74
N GLY A 100 -0.95 18.40 12.28
CA GLY A 100 -1.16 17.26 13.16
C GLY A 100 0.10 16.86 13.92
N VAL A 101 1.28 16.85 13.27
CA VAL A 101 2.57 16.59 13.94
C VAL A 101 2.89 17.68 14.97
N ALA A 102 2.65 18.95 14.64
CA ALA A 102 2.87 20.07 15.55
C ALA A 102 1.93 20.01 16.77
N ALA A 103 0.66 19.65 16.57
CA ALA A 103 -0.34 19.53 17.64
C ALA A 103 0.03 18.48 18.70
N VAL A 104 0.80 17.45 18.35
CA VAL A 104 1.29 16.44 19.31
C VAL A 104 2.37 17.01 20.25
N GLY A 105 3.03 18.11 19.87
CA GLY A 105 4.02 18.81 20.73
C GLY A 105 5.42 18.18 20.78
N VAL A 106 5.64 17.03 20.14
CA VAL A 106 6.96 16.38 20.02
C VAL A 106 7.31 15.99 18.58
N PRO A 107 7.53 16.96 17.66
CA PRO A 107 7.59 16.71 16.21
C PRO A 107 8.60 15.64 15.77
N LEU A 108 9.80 15.62 16.38
CA LEU A 108 10.85 14.66 16.06
C LEU A 108 10.47 13.21 16.36
N ARG A 109 9.56 12.99 17.31
CA ARG A 109 9.03 11.65 17.66
C ARG A 109 7.71 11.36 16.93
N ALA A 110 6.85 12.37 16.82
CA ALA A 110 5.52 12.27 16.22
C ALA A 110 5.59 12.00 14.71
N GLY A 111 6.48 12.68 13.97
CA GLY A 111 6.60 12.51 12.51
C GLY A 111 6.85 11.05 12.08
N PRO A 112 7.90 10.38 12.58
CA PRO A 112 8.14 8.96 12.30
C PRO A 112 6.96 8.04 12.64
N MET A 113 6.24 8.35 13.72
CA MET A 113 5.04 7.59 14.09
C MET A 113 3.89 7.82 13.13
N VAL A 114 3.61 9.07 12.71
CA VAL A 114 2.59 9.36 11.71
C VAL A 114 2.87 8.61 10.41
N PHE A 115 4.12 8.61 9.93
CA PHE A 115 4.49 7.85 8.74
C PHE A 115 4.34 6.33 8.94
N HIS A 116 4.63 5.81 10.12
CA HIS A 116 4.36 4.41 10.45
C HIS A 116 2.87 4.09 10.45
N LEU A 117 2.04 4.98 10.99
CA LEU A 117 0.58 4.80 11.02
C LEU A 117 -0.02 4.88 9.61
N LEU A 118 0.49 5.76 8.74
CA LEU A 118 0.16 5.79 7.30
C LEU A 118 0.57 4.49 6.60
N TRP A 119 1.79 3.99 6.87
CA TRP A 119 2.26 2.71 6.32
C TRP A 119 1.36 1.53 6.74
N SER A 120 0.95 1.49 8.01
CA SER A 120 0.08 0.45 8.55
C SER A 120 -1.41 0.60 8.18
N GLY A 121 -1.78 1.69 7.51
CA GLY A 121 -3.17 2.00 7.16
C GLY A 121 -4.06 2.46 8.33
N VAL A 122 -3.49 2.69 9.52
CA VAL A 122 -4.23 3.23 10.68
C VAL A 122 -4.59 4.70 10.45
N LEU A 123 -3.73 5.43 9.76
CA LEU A 123 -4.03 6.73 9.17
C LEU A 123 -4.08 6.58 7.65
N SER A 124 -4.77 7.50 6.97
CA SER A 124 -4.86 7.56 5.51
C SER A 124 -4.48 8.94 4.98
N ALA A 125 -4.01 8.95 3.73
CA ALA A 125 -3.72 10.16 2.96
C ALA A 125 -3.86 9.84 1.46
N GLY A 126 -4.11 10.86 0.64
CA GLY A 126 -4.06 10.72 -0.81
C GLY A 126 -2.61 10.48 -1.28
N LEU A 127 -2.33 9.31 -1.84
CA LEU A 127 -0.99 8.93 -2.32
C LEU A 127 -0.84 8.99 -3.85
N ALA A 128 -1.93 9.25 -4.56
CA ALA A 128 -2.02 9.06 -6.01
C ALA A 128 -1.69 10.31 -6.81
N GLU A 129 -2.15 11.50 -6.38
CA GLU A 129 -2.02 12.71 -7.20
C GLU A 129 -0.67 13.41 -7.02
N ARG A 130 -0.17 13.52 -5.79
CA ARG A 130 1.05 14.28 -5.47
C ARG A 130 1.96 13.58 -4.45
N PRO A 131 3.26 13.92 -4.44
CA PRO A 131 4.15 13.50 -3.36
C PRO A 131 3.62 13.94 -1.98
N LEU A 132 3.84 13.12 -0.96
CA LEU A 132 3.55 13.46 0.42
C LEU A 132 4.37 14.70 0.82
N ASP A 133 3.67 15.70 1.35
CA ASP A 133 4.25 16.95 1.81
C ASP A 133 3.60 17.41 3.13
N ALA A 134 4.12 18.50 3.70
CA ALA A 134 3.62 19.09 4.94
C ALA A 134 2.12 19.45 4.89
N GLY A 135 1.61 19.80 3.70
CA GLY A 135 0.23 20.19 3.45
C GLY A 135 -0.68 19.03 3.03
N THR A 136 -0.20 17.79 3.07
CA THR A 136 -1.01 16.63 2.74
C THR A 136 -2.02 16.39 3.84
N VAL A 137 -3.30 16.31 3.48
CA VAL A 137 -4.37 16.03 4.44
C VAL A 137 -4.30 14.57 4.84
N VAL A 138 -4.16 14.34 6.15
CA VAL A 138 -4.13 13.03 6.79
C VAL A 138 -5.39 12.88 7.65
N GLY A 139 -6.03 11.73 7.56
CA GLY A 139 -7.19 11.38 8.37
C GLY A 139 -7.08 9.96 8.92
N ARG A 140 -8.16 9.48 9.55
CA ARG A 140 -8.25 8.08 9.98
C ARG A 140 -8.24 7.14 8.78
N GLY A 141 -7.58 6.00 8.94
CA GLY A 141 -7.69 4.90 8.00
C GLY A 141 -9.10 4.32 8.01
N VAL A 142 -9.54 3.80 6.87
CA VAL A 142 -10.71 2.93 6.83
C VAL A 142 -10.25 1.60 7.41
N ALA A 143 -10.89 1.13 8.49
CA ALA A 143 -10.62 -0.20 9.02
C ALA A 143 -10.85 -1.22 7.90
N ALA A 144 -9.84 -2.04 7.63
CA ALA A 144 -9.93 -3.17 6.71
C ALA A 144 -10.84 -4.26 7.27
#